data_AF-Q4DRD1-F1
#
_entry.id   AF-Q4DRD1-F1
#
_cell.length_a   1.000
_cell.length_b   1.000
_cell.length_c   1.000
_cell.angle_alpha   90.00
_cell.angle_beta   90.00
_cell.angle_gamma   90.00
#
_symmetry.space_group_name_H-M   'P 1'
#
loop_
_entity.id
_entity.type
_entity.pdbx_description
1 polymer ?
#
loop_
_entity_poly.entity_id
_entity_poly.type
_entity_poly.pdbx_seq_one_letter_code
_entity_poly.pdbx_strand_id
1 'polypeptide(L)'
;MGSLKKVASVEKHSAFSSASKLPKPRKNLASRKIHTEGRIVAKKESASAGTRKKHRWRPGTVVLREVRRYQSSTEFLIAKAPFRRLVREIVSNLKDSFRMSATCVEALQESTELYVTSVLADANLCTLHANRVTVYPKDIQLALKLRGERL
;
A
#
# COMPACT_ATOMS: atom_id res chain seq x y z
N MET A 1 37.38 -21.10 -38.76
CA MET A 1 38.62 -20.32 -39.03
C MET A 1 39.02 -19.67 -37.71
N GLY A 2 39.90 -20.17 -36.85
CA GLY A 2 41.10 -20.98 -37.02
C GLY A 2 42.30 -20.17 -36.55
N SER A 3 42.74 -20.32 -35.29
CA SER A 3 44.17 -20.33 -34.93
C SER A 3 44.37 -20.67 -33.43
N LEU A 4 44.72 -21.94 -33.19
CA LEU A 4 45.37 -22.46 -31.99
C LEU A 4 46.82 -22.78 -32.39
N LYS A 5 47.83 -22.28 -31.66
CA LYS A 5 49.22 -22.75 -31.76
C LYS A 5 49.78 -23.12 -30.38
N LYS A 6 49.67 -24.43 -30.10
CA LYS A 6 50.65 -25.39 -29.52
C LYS A 6 52.14 -24.97 -29.75
N VAL A 7 53.20 -25.35 -29.02
CA VAL A 7 53.51 -26.48 -28.11
C VAL A 7 54.99 -26.41 -27.66
N ALA A 8 55.31 -27.05 -26.52
CA ALA A 8 56.59 -27.66 -26.08
C ALA A 8 57.87 -26.80 -25.98
N SER A 9 58.91 -27.14 -25.24
CA SER A 9 59.27 -28.08 -24.16
C SER A 9 60.80 -27.88 -24.00
N VAL A 10 61.41 -28.22 -22.86
CA VAL A 10 62.70 -28.91 -22.71
C VAL A 10 63.31 -28.65 -21.33
N GLU A 11 63.72 -29.77 -20.73
CA GLU A 11 64.22 -30.05 -19.38
C GLU A 11 65.59 -29.44 -19.07
N LYS A 12 66.02 -29.51 -17.78
CA LYS A 12 67.20 -30.27 -17.31
C LYS A 12 67.45 -30.17 -15.78
N HIS A 13 67.26 -31.31 -15.11
CA HIS A 13 68.03 -31.99 -14.05
C HIS A 13 68.48 -31.38 -12.69
N SER A 14 68.30 -32.26 -11.68
CA SER A 14 69.14 -32.56 -10.49
C SER A 14 69.03 -31.64 -9.26
N ALA A 15 69.09 -32.08 -7.99
CA ALA A 15 68.96 -33.37 -7.30
C ALA A 15 68.78 -33.09 -5.78
N PHE A 16 68.01 -33.95 -5.09
CA PHE A 16 68.14 -34.42 -3.70
C PHE A 16 68.23 -33.46 -2.48
N SER A 17 67.26 -33.55 -1.55
CA SER A 17 67.47 -33.88 -0.11
C SER A 17 66.25 -33.56 0.78
N SER A 18 65.86 -34.52 1.61
CA SER A 18 64.62 -34.61 2.41
C SER A 18 64.69 -33.91 3.77
N ALA A 19 63.57 -33.31 4.22
CA ALA A 19 63.29 -33.06 5.63
C ALA A 19 61.78 -33.11 5.96
N SER A 20 61.37 -34.23 6.58
CA SER A 20 60.29 -34.46 7.57
C SER A 20 58.97 -33.65 7.54
N LYS A 21 57.85 -34.34 7.21
CA LYS A 21 56.46 -33.90 7.44
C LYS A 21 55.99 -34.22 8.87
N LEU A 22 55.52 -33.22 9.61
CA LEU A 22 54.76 -33.38 10.86
C LEU A 22 53.27 -33.73 10.56
N PRO A 23 52.61 -34.60 11.35
CA PRO A 23 51.22 -34.97 11.14
C PRO A 23 50.25 -33.89 11.65
N LYS A 24 49.23 -33.55 10.84
CA LYS A 24 48.15 -32.63 11.21
C LYS A 24 47.16 -33.31 12.20
N PRO A 25 46.67 -32.60 13.23
CA PRO A 25 45.79 -33.19 14.24
C PRO A 25 44.41 -33.55 13.65
N ARG A 26 43.98 -34.80 13.86
CA ARG A 26 42.64 -35.29 13.49
C ARG A 26 41.60 -34.63 14.40
N LYS A 27 40.79 -33.72 13.85
CA LYS A 27 39.64 -33.11 14.55
C LYS A 27 38.57 -34.18 14.77
N ASN A 28 38.26 -34.47 16.04
CA ASN A 28 37.26 -35.44 16.46
C ASN A 28 35.86 -35.08 15.93
N LEU A 29 35.13 -36.06 15.39
CA LEU A 29 33.77 -35.91 14.87
C LEU A 29 32.74 -35.48 15.95
N ALA A 30 33.05 -35.73 17.24
CA ALA A 30 32.18 -35.40 18.36
C ALA A 30 32.02 -33.87 18.58
N SER A 31 33.06 -33.07 18.35
CA SER A 31 33.00 -31.62 18.51
C SER A 31 32.31 -30.90 17.34
N ARG A 32 32.08 -31.58 16.21
CA ARG A 32 31.23 -31.06 15.12
C ARG A 32 29.74 -31.16 15.45
N LYS A 33 29.30 -32.23 16.13
CA LYS A 33 27.88 -32.40 16.51
C LYS A 33 27.41 -31.34 17.51
N ILE A 34 28.23 -31.03 18.53
CA ILE A 34 27.92 -30.03 19.55
C ILE A 34 27.80 -28.61 18.95
N HIS A 35 28.65 -28.27 17.97
CA HIS A 35 28.57 -26.99 17.26
C HIS A 35 27.38 -26.90 16.29
N THR A 36 26.92 -28.01 15.71
CA THR A 36 25.69 -28.02 14.89
C THR A 36 24.43 -27.94 15.73
N GLU A 37 24.34 -28.66 16.86
CA GLU A 37 23.16 -28.62 17.73
C GLU A 37 23.03 -27.26 18.41
N GLY A 38 24.12 -26.69 18.93
CA GLY A 38 24.12 -25.33 19.49
C GLY A 38 23.76 -24.25 18.45
N ARG A 39 24.11 -24.44 17.17
CA ARG A 39 23.76 -23.50 16.10
C ARG A 39 22.31 -23.62 15.64
N ILE A 40 21.69 -24.79 15.78
CA ILE A 40 20.27 -25.02 15.48
C ILE A 40 19.39 -24.46 16.60
N VAL A 41 19.82 -24.57 17.85
CA VAL A 41 19.10 -24.02 19.02
C VAL A 41 19.23 -22.49 19.08
N ALA A 42 20.44 -21.93 18.87
CA ALA A 42 20.66 -20.48 18.87
C ALA A 42 19.93 -19.74 17.72
N LYS A 43 19.72 -20.39 16.58
CA LYS A 43 18.94 -19.82 15.46
C LYS A 43 17.42 -19.84 15.71
N LYS A 44 16.95 -20.69 16.62
CA LYS A 44 15.53 -20.83 16.97
C LYS A 44 15.11 -19.84 18.07
N GLU A 45 16.04 -19.45 18.95
CA GLU A 45 15.81 -18.47 20.01
C GLU A 45 15.87 -17.01 19.52
N SER A 46 16.59 -16.71 18.44
CA SER A 46 16.62 -15.36 17.82
C SER A 46 15.41 -15.06 16.91
N ALA A 47 14.52 -16.01 16.69
CA ALA A 47 13.39 -15.86 15.75
C ALA A 47 12.14 -15.18 16.35
N SER A 48 12.09 -14.99 17.68
CA SER A 48 10.90 -14.51 18.40
C SER A 48 10.97 -13.04 18.85
N ALA A 49 12.10 -12.34 18.66
CA ALA A 49 12.34 -11.03 19.30
C ALA A 49 12.41 -9.82 18.34
N GLY A 50 12.08 -10.00 17.05
CA GLY A 50 12.04 -8.90 16.07
C GLY A 50 10.61 -8.54 15.70
N THR A 51 10.07 -7.42 16.21
CA THR A 51 8.81 -6.87 15.69
C THR A 51 8.99 -6.58 14.20
N ARG A 52 8.33 -7.36 13.33
CA ARG A 52 8.33 -7.10 11.89
C ARG A 52 7.87 -5.66 11.65
N LYS A 53 8.57 -4.92 10.78
CA LYS A 53 8.17 -3.56 10.40
C LYS A 53 6.69 -3.59 9.98
N LYS A 54 5.88 -2.67 10.53
CA LYS A 54 4.45 -2.55 10.19
C LYS A 54 4.32 -2.37 8.68
N HIS A 55 3.60 -3.27 8.03
CA HIS A 55 3.37 -3.22 6.58
C HIS A 55 2.66 -1.92 6.19
N ARG A 56 3.23 -1.17 5.24
CA ARG A 56 2.64 0.06 4.69
C ARG A 56 2.30 -0.17 3.22
N TRP A 57 1.02 0.01 2.89
CA TRP A 57 0.55 -0.03 1.50
C TRP A 57 1.15 1.11 0.68
N ARG A 58 1.35 0.88 -0.62
CA ARG A 58 1.76 1.94 -1.55
C ARG A 58 0.63 2.98 -1.67
N PRO A 59 0.96 4.27 -1.87
CA PRO A 59 -0.06 5.28 -2.15
C PRO A 59 -0.90 4.86 -3.36
N GLY A 60 -2.21 5.10 -3.30
CA GLY A 60 -3.19 4.64 -4.30
C GLY A 60 -3.75 3.22 -4.05
N THR A 61 -3.03 2.31 -3.39
CA THR A 61 -3.54 0.95 -3.14
C THR A 61 -4.75 0.92 -2.22
N VAL A 62 -4.74 1.75 -1.16
CA VAL A 62 -5.87 1.87 -0.22
C VAL A 62 -7.04 2.60 -0.90
N VAL A 63 -6.76 3.67 -1.63
CA VAL A 63 -7.77 4.46 -2.36
C VAL A 63 -8.56 3.59 -3.34
N LEU A 64 -7.89 2.78 -4.17
CA LEU A 64 -8.58 1.89 -5.11
C LEU A 64 -9.45 0.83 -4.43
N ARG A 65 -9.06 0.40 -3.22
CA ARG A 65 -9.86 -0.53 -2.42
C ARG A 65 -11.11 0.15 -1.87
N GLU A 66 -10.97 1.38 -1.37
CA GLU A 66 -12.08 2.19 -0.87
C GLU A 66 -13.07 2.51 -2.00
N VAL A 67 -12.59 2.92 -3.18
CA VAL A 67 -13.45 3.17 -4.36
C VAL A 67 -14.29 1.94 -4.70
N ARG A 68 -13.68 0.76 -4.78
CA ARG A 68 -14.41 -0.49 -5.08
C ARG A 68 -15.41 -0.84 -3.99
N ARG A 69 -15.05 -0.66 -2.72
CA ARG A 69 -15.95 -0.89 -1.58
C ARG A 69 -17.17 0.02 -1.67
N TYR A 70 -16.96 1.33 -1.79
CA TYR A 70 -18.04 2.31 -1.78
C TYR A 70 -18.92 2.26 -3.03
N GLN A 71 -18.38 1.86 -4.19
CA GLN A 71 -19.17 1.62 -5.39
C GLN A 71 -20.04 0.34 -5.31
N SER A 72 -19.64 -0.63 -4.49
CA SER A 72 -20.43 -1.86 -4.28
C SER A 72 -21.51 -1.71 -3.20
N SER A 73 -21.40 -0.73 -2.33
CA SER A 73 -22.30 -0.47 -1.21
C SER A 73 -23.24 0.69 -1.49
N THR A 74 -24.39 0.70 -0.83
CA THR A 74 -25.36 1.82 -0.87
C THR A 74 -25.61 2.40 0.53
N GLU A 75 -24.66 2.23 1.45
CA GLU A 75 -24.75 2.78 2.81
C GLU A 75 -24.50 4.30 2.82
N PHE A 76 -25.17 5.00 3.73
CA PHE A 76 -24.94 6.44 3.93
C PHE A 76 -23.50 6.71 4.40
N LEU A 77 -22.80 7.61 3.72
CA LEU A 77 -21.43 7.98 4.04
C LEU A 77 -21.37 9.16 5.02
N ILE A 78 -22.40 10.01 5.05
CA ILE A 78 -22.49 11.12 6.00
C ILE A 78 -23.16 10.63 7.30
N ALA A 79 -22.58 10.97 8.44
CA ALA A 79 -23.17 10.59 9.72
C ALA A 79 -24.57 11.22 9.90
N LYS A 80 -25.58 10.39 10.20
CA LYS A 80 -27.00 10.82 10.30
C LYS A 80 -27.23 11.94 11.34
N ALA A 81 -26.52 11.89 12.48
CA ALA A 81 -26.72 12.86 13.57
C ALA A 81 -26.30 14.30 13.22
N PRO A 82 -25.08 14.59 12.71
CA PRO A 82 -24.72 15.93 12.27
C PRO A 82 -25.54 16.40 11.06
N PHE A 83 -25.84 15.52 10.10
CA PHE A 83 -26.71 15.88 8.96
C PHE A 83 -28.08 16.35 9.42
N ARG A 84 -28.71 15.61 10.35
CA ARG A 84 -29.99 16.02 10.94
C ARG A 84 -29.92 17.37 11.66
N ARG A 85 -28.81 17.68 12.35
CA ARG A 85 -28.61 18.98 13.02
C ARG A 85 -28.53 20.12 12.00
N LEU A 86 -27.75 19.93 10.93
CA LEU A 86 -27.63 20.88 9.83
C LEU A 86 -28.97 21.15 9.14
N VAL A 87 -29.73 20.09 8.83
CA VAL A 87 -31.07 20.25 8.23
C VAL A 87 -32.00 21.04 9.16
N ARG A 88 -31.95 20.80 10.47
CA ARG A 88 -32.74 21.56 11.45
C ARG A 88 -32.35 23.03 11.50
N GLU A 89 -31.05 23.33 11.45
CA GLU A 89 -30.53 24.69 11.41
C GLU A 89 -31.03 25.44 10.16
N ILE A 90 -30.88 24.85 8.97
CA ILE A 90 -31.34 25.46 7.72
C ILE A 90 -32.86 25.70 7.73
N VAL A 91 -33.64 24.69 8.14
CA VAL A 91 -35.10 24.77 8.18
C VAL A 91 -35.58 25.79 9.23
N SER A 92 -34.86 25.94 10.34
CA SER A 92 -35.20 26.94 11.36
C SER A 92 -35.09 28.37 10.85
N ASN A 93 -34.22 28.64 9.86
CA ASN A 93 -34.11 29.95 9.24
C ASN A 93 -35.27 30.27 8.26
N LEU A 94 -36.03 29.25 7.82
CA LEU A 94 -37.12 29.42 6.86
C LEU A 94 -38.47 29.70 7.53
N LYS A 95 -38.77 29.01 8.63
CA LYS A 95 -39.98 29.21 9.42
C LYS A 95 -39.79 28.63 10.81
N ASP A 96 -40.25 29.35 11.82
CA ASP A 96 -40.31 28.83 13.17
C ASP A 96 -41.23 27.59 13.23
N SER A 97 -40.76 26.53 13.92
CA SER A 97 -41.51 25.33 14.31
C SER A 97 -41.80 24.23 13.27
N PHE A 98 -40.82 23.85 12.43
CA PHE A 98 -40.95 22.62 11.63
C PHE A 98 -40.71 21.32 12.42
N ARG A 99 -41.70 20.41 12.37
CA ARG A 99 -41.53 19.00 12.77
C ARG A 99 -41.21 18.17 11.53
N MET A 100 -40.08 17.46 11.56
CA MET A 100 -39.65 16.57 10.48
C MET A 100 -39.79 15.11 10.89
N SER A 101 -40.41 14.30 10.02
CA SER A 101 -40.39 12.84 10.11
C SER A 101 -38.97 12.30 9.94
N ALA A 102 -38.70 11.12 10.49
CA ALA A 102 -37.43 10.42 10.28
C ALA A 102 -37.20 10.12 8.78
N THR A 103 -38.25 9.66 8.08
CA THR A 103 -38.20 9.36 6.64
C THR A 103 -37.88 10.58 5.78
N CYS A 104 -38.34 11.76 6.18
CA CYS A 104 -38.04 13.02 5.49
C CYS A 104 -36.54 13.35 5.56
N VAL A 105 -35.92 13.17 6.73
CA VAL A 105 -34.48 13.42 6.90
C VAL A 105 -33.66 12.41 6.09
N GLU A 106 -34.09 11.15 6.03
CA GLU A 106 -33.42 10.12 5.22
C GLU A 106 -33.51 10.41 3.72
N ALA A 107 -34.68 10.83 3.21
CA ALA A 107 -34.84 11.21 1.82
C ALA A 107 -33.99 12.44 1.44
N LEU A 108 -33.90 13.44 2.32
CA LEU A 108 -33.01 14.59 2.13
C LEU A 108 -31.54 14.15 2.10
N GLN A 109 -31.16 13.21 2.98
CA GLN A 109 -29.79 12.71 3.04
C GLN A 109 -29.42 11.93 1.78
N GLU A 110 -30.29 11.03 1.33
CA GLU A 110 -30.11 10.26 0.10
C GLU A 110 -29.94 11.17 -1.12
N SER A 111 -30.83 12.16 -1.26
CA SER A 111 -30.75 13.14 -2.35
C SER A 111 -29.46 13.97 -2.29
N THR A 112 -29.03 14.36 -1.09
CA THR A 112 -27.79 15.15 -0.92
C THR A 112 -26.56 14.34 -1.26
N GLU A 113 -26.44 13.10 -0.77
CA GLU A 113 -25.29 12.24 -1.06
C GLU A 113 -25.23 11.87 -2.55
N LEU A 114 -26.37 11.61 -3.18
CA LEU A 114 -26.45 11.39 -4.63
C LEU A 114 -26.00 12.61 -5.42
N TYR A 115 -26.44 13.80 -5.03
CA TYR A 115 -26.04 15.04 -5.69
C TYR A 115 -24.52 15.29 -5.56
N VAL A 116 -23.97 15.16 -4.35
CA VAL A 116 -22.54 15.36 -4.11
C VAL A 116 -21.69 14.34 -4.87
N THR A 117 -22.07 13.07 -4.87
CA THR A 117 -21.37 12.02 -5.62
C THR A 117 -21.43 12.25 -7.13
N SER A 118 -22.56 12.73 -7.65
CA SER A 118 -22.73 13.10 -9.05
C SER A 118 -21.80 14.25 -9.46
N VAL A 119 -21.77 15.34 -8.69
CA VAL A 119 -20.86 16.49 -8.95
C VAL A 119 -19.40 16.07 -8.85
N LEU A 120 -19.04 15.19 -7.90
CA LEU A 120 -17.68 14.68 -7.76
C LEU A 120 -17.28 13.74 -8.92
N ALA A 121 -18.21 13.00 -9.50
CA ALA A 121 -17.96 12.21 -10.70
C ALA A 121 -17.62 13.13 -11.90
N ASP A 122 -18.39 14.20 -12.10
CA ASP A 122 -18.14 15.20 -13.15
C ASP A 122 -16.80 15.93 -12.92
N ALA A 123 -16.50 16.31 -11.67
CA ALA A 123 -15.23 16.92 -11.29
C ALA A 123 -14.02 15.99 -11.50
N ASN A 124 -14.19 14.69 -11.29
CA ASN A 124 -13.16 13.69 -11.58
C ASN A 124 -12.88 13.58 -13.09
N LEU A 125 -13.92 13.65 -13.94
CA LEU A 125 -13.74 13.72 -15.40
C LEU A 125 -12.98 14.99 -15.83
N CYS A 126 -13.30 16.15 -15.24
CA CYS A 126 -12.56 17.40 -15.47
C CYS A 126 -11.09 17.30 -15.04
N THR A 127 -10.84 16.61 -13.93
CA THR A 127 -9.48 16.36 -13.41
C THR A 127 -8.68 15.49 -14.38
N LEU A 128 -9.29 14.41 -14.89
CA LEU A 128 -8.70 13.53 -15.88
C LEU A 128 -8.42 14.24 -17.20
N HIS A 129 -9.35 15.10 -17.65
CA HIS A 129 -9.17 15.94 -18.84
C HIS A 129 -7.94 16.85 -18.74
N ALA A 130 -7.62 17.33 -17.53
CA ALA A 130 -6.44 18.16 -17.26
C ALA A 130 -5.16 17.36 -16.95
N ASN A 131 -5.11 16.05 -17.25
CA ASN A 131 -3.98 15.14 -16.97
C ASN A 131 -3.56 15.10 -15.48
N ARG A 132 -4.52 15.24 -14.56
CA ARG A 132 -4.29 15.13 -13.11
C ARG A 132 -5.06 13.95 -12.53
N VAL A 133 -4.69 13.54 -11.32
CA VAL A 133 -5.38 12.50 -10.54
C VAL A 133 -5.99 13.05 -9.25
N THR A 134 -5.65 14.29 -8.88
CA THR A 134 -6.14 14.96 -7.68
C THR A 134 -7.14 16.03 -8.09
N VAL A 135 -8.36 15.91 -7.57
CA VAL A 135 -9.44 16.89 -7.78
C VAL A 135 -9.11 18.18 -7.05
N TYR A 136 -9.21 19.31 -7.75
CA TYR A 136 -9.06 20.65 -7.19
C TYR A 136 -10.40 21.40 -7.19
N PRO A 137 -10.55 22.47 -6.38
CA PRO A 137 -11.77 23.28 -6.36
C PRO A 137 -12.18 23.83 -7.75
N LYS A 138 -11.20 24.14 -8.61
CA LYS A 138 -11.44 24.57 -10.00
C LYS A 138 -12.16 23.51 -10.85
N ASP A 139 -11.97 22.24 -10.56
CA ASP A 139 -12.60 21.13 -11.29
C ASP A 139 -14.08 21.02 -10.91
N ILE A 140 -14.38 21.24 -9.64
CA ILE A 140 -15.76 21.32 -9.12
C ILE A 140 -16.47 22.54 -9.71
N GLN A 141 -15.82 23.71 -9.69
CA GLN A 141 -16.37 24.93 -10.28
C GLN A 141 -16.65 24.77 -11.78
N LEU A 142 -15.73 24.14 -12.52
CA LEU A 142 -15.93 23.85 -13.93
C LEU A 142 -17.11 22.88 -14.15
N ALA A 143 -17.20 21.81 -13.37
CA ALA A 143 -18.30 20.85 -13.43
C ALA A 143 -19.66 21.52 -13.17
N LEU A 144 -19.76 22.35 -12.13
CA LEU A 144 -20.98 23.11 -11.81
C LEU A 144 -21.35 24.10 -12.93
N LYS A 145 -20.36 24.80 -13.48
CA LYS A 145 -20.54 25.72 -14.61
C LYS A 145 -21.06 25.00 -15.86
N LEU A 146 -20.54 23.80 -16.15
CA LEU A 146 -20.98 22.99 -17.28
C LEU A 146 -22.39 22.41 -17.08
N ARG A 147 -22.76 22.10 -15.83
CA ARG A 147 -24.12 21.64 -15.48
C ARG A 147 -25.17 22.76 -15.60
N GLY A 148 -24.74 24.03 -15.61
CA GLY A 148 -25.65 25.17 -15.64
C GLY A 148 -26.23 25.52 -14.26
N GLU A 149 -25.69 24.95 -13.18
CA GLU A 149 -26.06 25.28 -11.82
C GLU A 149 -25.39 26.61 -11.45
N ARG A 150 -26.21 27.67 -11.41
CA ARG A 150 -25.75 29.01 -11.05
C ARG A 150 -25.46 29.07 -9.56
N LEU A 151 -24.18 29.17 -9.21
CA LEU A 151 -23.72 29.84 -7.98
C LEU A 151 -23.52 31.33 -8.27
#